data_AF-A0A7V9HE05-F1
#
_entry.id   AF-A0A7V9HE05-F1
#
_cell.length_a   1.000
_cell.length_b   1.000
_cell.length_c   1.000
_cell.angle_alpha   90.00
_cell.angle_beta   90.00
_cell.angle_gamma   90.00
#
_symmetry.space_group_name_H-M   'P 1'
#
loop_
_entity.id
_entity.type
_entity.pdbx_description
1 polymer ?
#
loop_
_entity_poly.entity_id
_entity_poly.type
_entity_poly.pdbx_seq_one_letter_code
_entity_poly.pdbx_strand_id
1 'polypeptide(L)' 'MARIEVLDTDITRLDVDAIANAANTELRHGGGVAAAIARAGGSAVDRES' A
#
# COMPACT_ATOMS: atom_id res chain seq x y z
N MET A 1 3.57 17.92 16.29
CA MET A 1 2.78 17.91 15.04
C MET A 1 3.47 17.01 14.05
N ALA A 2 2.72 16.24 13.26
CA ALA A 2 3.30 15.49 12.15
C ALA A 2 3.71 16.45 11.02
N ARG A 3 4.84 16.19 10.37
CA ARG A 3 5.25 16.87 9.15
C ARG A 3 4.57 16.20 7.96
N ILE A 4 4.02 16.99 7.05
CA ILE A 4 3.29 16.49 5.86
C ILE A 4 4.03 16.95 4.61
N GLU A 5 4.20 16.04 3.66
CA GLU A 5 4.71 16.30 2.33
C GLU A 5 3.70 15.79 1.29
N VAL A 6 3.69 16.41 0.11
CA VAL A 6 2.82 16.02 -1.00
C VAL A 6 3.72 15.66 -2.17
N LEU A 7 3.54 14.46 -2.70
CA LEU A 7 4.36 13.88 -3.76
C LEU A 7 3.44 13.32 -4.85
N ASP A 8 3.77 13.56 -6.12
CA ASP A 8 3.20 12.83 -7.25
C ASP A 8 4.12 11.63 -7.53
N THR A 9 3.76 10.46 -7.01
CA THR A 9 4.61 9.27 -7.04
C THR A 9 3.79 7.99 -6.89
N ASP A 10 4.40 6.87 -7.25
CA ASP A 10 3.93 5.54 -6.88
C ASP A 10 4.33 5.23 -5.43
N ILE A 11 3.34 5.01 -4.57
CA ILE A 11 3.54 4.72 -3.14
C ILE A 11 4.34 3.43 -2.91
N THR A 12 4.32 2.47 -3.85
CA THR A 12 5.03 1.20 -3.72
C THR A 12 6.55 1.33 -3.85
N ARG A 13 7.05 2.52 -4.22
CA ARG A 13 8.48 2.81 -4.45
C ARG A 13 9.07 3.74 -3.40
N LEU A 14 8.28 4.15 -2.40
CA LEU A 14 8.75 5.03 -1.34
C LEU A 14 9.66 4.26 -0.37
N ASP A 15 10.81 4.85 -0.05
CA ASP A 15 11.72 4.37 0.99
C ASP A 15 11.28 4.95 2.34
N VAL A 16 10.32 4.28 2.97
CA VAL A 16 9.69 4.69 4.23
C VAL A 16 9.41 3.47 5.11
N ASP A 17 9.26 3.70 6.42
CA ASP A 17 9.06 2.61 7.38
C ASP A 17 7.74 1.84 7.14
N ALA A 18 6.69 2.51 6.68
CA ALA A 18 5.40 1.91 6.39
C ALA A 18 4.60 2.71 5.37
N ILE A 19 3.72 2.03 4.64
CA ILE A 19 2.74 2.63 3.73
C ILE A 19 1.32 2.29 4.17
N ALA A 20 0.39 3.23 4.04
CA ALA A 20 -1.02 3.00 4.29
C ALA A 20 -1.72 2.51 3.01
N ASN A 21 -2.47 1.42 3.10
CA ASN A 21 -3.27 0.89 2.00
C ASN A 21 -4.72 1.36 2.11
N ALA A 22 -5.29 1.84 0.99
CA ALA A 22 -6.73 2.06 0.89
C ALA A 22 -7.43 0.71 0.63
N ALA A 23 -7.80 0.03 1.72
CA ALA A 23 -8.41 -1.29 1.69
C ALA A 23 -9.96 -1.23 1.76
N ASN A 24 -10.60 -2.32 1.33
CA ASN A 24 -11.99 -2.60 1.66
C ASN A 24 -12.11 -3.32 3.01
N THR A 25 -13.33 -3.46 3.52
CA THR A 25 -13.62 -4.09 4.83
C THR A 25 -13.36 -5.60 4.86
N GLU A 26 -13.27 -6.25 3.70
CA GLU A 26 -12.96 -7.68 3.59
C GLU A 26 -11.44 -7.94 3.60
N LEU A 27 -10.62 -6.89 3.57
CA LEU A 27 -9.16 -6.94 3.43
C LEU A 27 -8.67 -7.69 2.18
N ARG A 28 -9.54 -7.89 1.19
CA ARG A 28 -9.20 -8.57 -0.06
C ARG A 28 -8.63 -7.59 -1.06
N HIS A 29 -7.38 -7.81 -1.48
CA HIS A 29 -6.74 -6.99 -2.50
C HIS A 29 -7.45 -7.14 -3.84
N GLY A 30 -8.15 -6.09 -4.26
CA GLY A 30 -8.92 -6.07 -5.51
C GLY A 30 -8.18 -5.39 -6.65
N GLY A 31 -8.29 -4.06 -6.71
CA GLY A 31 -7.73 -3.20 -7.75
C GLY A 31 -7.02 -1.96 -7.20
N GLY A 32 -6.67 -1.03 -8.07
CA GLY A 32 -6.07 0.25 -7.68
C GLY A 32 -4.79 0.09 -6.85
N VAL A 33 -4.64 0.92 -5.81
CA VAL A 33 -3.45 0.95 -4.96
C VAL A 33 -3.27 -0.35 -4.17
N ALA A 34 -4.37 -0.98 -3.71
CA ALA A 34 -4.30 -2.24 -2.98
C ALA A 34 -3.67 -3.36 -3.83
N ALA A 35 -4.09 -3.46 -5.10
CA ALA A 35 -3.50 -4.43 -6.02
C ALA A 35 -2.05 -4.09 -6.40
N ALA A 36 -1.67 -2.80 -6.43
CA ALA A 36 -0.28 -2.40 -6.65
C ALA A 36 0.61 -2.81 -5.46
N ILE A 37 0.17 -2.56 -4.23
CA ILE A 37 0.86 -2.93 -3.00
C ILE A 37 1.02 -4.45 -2.88
N ALA A 38 -0.07 -5.22 -3.10
CA ALA A 38 -0.02 -6.67 -3.04
C ALA A 38 0.94 -7.26 -4.09
N ARG A 39 0.97 -6.70 -5.31
CA ARG A 39 1.93 -7.11 -6.35
C ARG A 39 3.37 -6.78 -5.99
N ALA A 40 3.61 -5.61 -5.41
CA ALA A 40 4.96 -5.16 -5.03
C ALA A 40 5.52 -5.94 -3.83
N GLY A 41 4.71 -6.17 -2.79
CA GLY A 41 5.10 -6.92 -1.60
C GLY A 41 5.04 -8.45 -1.74
N GLY A 42 4.42 -8.94 -2.83
CA GLY A 42 4.33 -10.36 -3.16
C GLY A 42 3.37 -11.14 -2.27
N SER A 43 3.45 -12.48 -2.34
CA SER A 43 2.49 -13.39 -1.71
C SER A 43 2.49 -13.39 -0.18
N ALA A 44 3.44 -12.73 0.47
CA ALA A 44 3.41 -12.51 1.91
C ALA A 44 2.31 -11.52 2.28
N VAL A 45 2.24 -10.39 1.56
CA VAL A 45 1.22 -9.36 1.79
C VAL A 45 -0.19 -9.89 1.54
N ASP A 46 -0.38 -10.69 0.49
CA ASP A 46 -1.69 -11.23 0.15
C ASP A 46 -2.20 -12.28 1.16
N ARG A 47 -1.30 -13.07 1.76
CA ARG A 47 -1.68 -14.11 2.75
C ARG A 47 -2.02 -13.56 4.14
N GLU A 48 -1.47 -12.41 4.48
CA GLU A 48 -1.63 -11.78 5.80
C GLU A 48 -2.78 -10.77 5.83
N SER A 49 -3.46 -10.58 4.70
CA SER A 49 -4.60 -9.66 4.56
C SER A 49 -5.94 -10.39 4.70
#